data_AF-A0A5C2FN26-F1
#
_entry.id   AF-A0A5C2FN26-F1
#
_cell.length_a   1.000
_cell.length_b   1.000
_cell.length_c   1.000
_cell.angle_alpha   90.00
_cell.angle_beta   90.00
_cell.angle_gamma   90.00
#
_symmetry.space_group_name_H-M   'P 1'
#
loop_
_entity.id
_entity.type
_entity.pdbx_description
1 polymer ?
#
loop_
_entity_poly.entity_id
_entity_poly.type
_entity_poly.pdbx_seq_one_letter_code
_entity_poly.pdbx_strand_id
1 'polypeptide(L)'
;MAKKLENETELGLKRRARKINRELAQAYPYAVPELDFENPFELLVATVLSAQTTDVRVNAITPALFARFPDALAMSQAERAELEQLIRPTGFFRAKADSLLGLSAALVERFDGDVPAKLDELVKLPGVGRKTANVVLGNAFGVPGITVDTHFGRLANRLGWTAETDPVKVEHAVGELFEKRDWTMLSHRVVFHGRRVCHARKPACGACVIAKLCPSFGIGEEIPAKAKALLKYELAPGREELLAKMIAGATRRELRTEGYGLDA
;
A
#
# COMPACT_ATOMS: atom_id res chain seq x y z
N MET A 1 16.18 -3.82 21.52
CA MET A 1 16.08 -2.71 20.56
C MET A 1 16.32 -1.42 21.33
N ALA A 2 17.48 -0.75 21.19
CA ALA A 2 17.69 0.63 21.70
C ALA A 2 19.13 1.16 21.54
N LYS A 3 20.17 0.31 21.57
CA LYS A 3 21.58 0.80 21.71
C LYS A 3 22.08 1.78 20.63
N LYS A 4 21.48 1.79 19.43
CA LYS A 4 21.89 2.67 18.31
C LYS A 4 21.27 4.07 18.34
N LEU A 5 20.29 4.32 19.20
CA LEU A 5 19.47 5.53 19.20
C LEU A 5 19.62 6.40 20.45
N GLU A 6 20.36 5.96 21.47
CA GLU A 6 20.41 6.59 22.80
C GLU A 6 20.84 8.07 22.80
N ASN A 7 21.42 8.57 21.70
CA ASN A 7 21.84 9.98 21.56
C ASN A 7 21.38 10.63 20.23
N GLU A 8 20.39 10.07 19.52
CA GLU A 8 19.92 10.68 18.27
C GLU A 8 19.07 11.93 18.56
N THR A 9 19.52 13.09 18.06
CA THR A 9 18.73 14.33 18.13
C THR A 9 17.56 14.28 17.16
N GLU A 10 16.53 15.11 17.36
CA GLU A 10 15.40 15.23 16.42
C GLU A 10 15.86 15.54 14.98
N LEU A 11 16.88 16.41 14.83
CA LEU A 11 17.48 16.71 13.54
C LEU A 11 18.21 15.49 12.95
N GLY A 12 18.90 14.71 13.78
CA GLY A 12 19.51 13.43 13.40
C GLY A 12 18.47 12.45 12.86
N LEU A 13 17.36 12.28 13.57
CA LEU A 13 16.24 11.44 13.17
C LEU A 13 15.65 11.88 11.82
N LYS A 14 15.35 13.18 11.66
CA LYS A 14 14.84 13.73 10.39
C LYS A 14 15.81 13.48 9.24
N ARG A 15 17.11 13.69 9.44
CA ARG A 15 18.15 13.44 8.43
C ARG A 15 18.22 11.96 8.05
N ARG A 16 18.19 11.06 9.03
CA ARG A 16 18.23 9.61 8.83
C ARG A 16 16.99 9.10 8.12
N ALA A 17 15.79 9.52 8.55
CA ALA A 17 14.51 9.16 7.95
C ALA A 17 14.45 9.60 6.47
N ARG A 18 14.84 10.85 6.17
CA ARG A 18 14.91 11.35 4.78
C ARG A 18 15.97 10.63 3.95
N LYS A 19 17.11 10.27 4.54
CA LYS A 19 18.12 9.44 3.85
C LYS A 19 17.57 8.06 3.52
N ILE A 20 16.90 7.39 4.46
CA ILE A 20 16.23 6.11 4.23
C ILE A 20 15.24 6.22 3.05
N ASN A 21 14.38 7.25 3.01
CA ASN A 21 13.44 7.42 1.91
C ASN A 21 14.15 7.58 0.54
N ARG A 22 15.31 8.26 0.49
CA ARG A 22 16.10 8.37 -0.74
C ARG A 22 16.69 7.02 -1.19
N GLU A 23 17.23 6.23 -0.27
CA GLU A 23 17.74 4.88 -0.59
C GLU A 23 16.60 3.97 -1.06
N LEU A 24 15.42 4.04 -0.43
CA LEU A 24 14.24 3.30 -0.87
C LEU A 24 13.71 3.79 -2.21
N ALA A 25 13.84 5.08 -2.53
CA ALA A 25 13.48 5.62 -3.84
C ALA A 25 14.34 5.04 -4.96
N GLN A 26 15.64 4.85 -4.70
CA GLN A 26 16.56 4.22 -5.65
C GLN A 26 16.32 2.71 -5.77
N ALA A 27 15.95 2.05 -4.68
CA ALA A 27 15.65 0.62 -4.68
C ALA A 27 14.32 0.30 -5.38
N TYR A 28 13.33 1.20 -5.26
CA TYR A 28 11.98 1.01 -5.80
C TYR A 28 11.53 2.23 -6.63
N PRO A 29 12.22 2.56 -7.74
CA PRO A 29 11.83 3.68 -8.59
C PRO A 29 10.47 3.43 -9.27
N TYR A 30 10.05 2.17 -9.37
CA TYR A 30 8.81 1.68 -9.95
C TYR A 30 7.69 1.45 -8.90
N ALA A 31 7.86 1.93 -7.66
CA ALA A 31 6.85 1.74 -6.63
C ALA A 31 5.53 2.43 -7.00
N VAL A 32 4.44 1.66 -7.03
CA VAL A 32 3.08 2.09 -7.39
C VAL A 32 2.07 1.39 -6.46
N PRO A 33 0.83 1.86 -6.34
CA PRO A 33 -0.23 1.05 -5.73
C PRO A 33 -0.31 -0.32 -6.42
N GLU A 34 -0.36 -1.40 -5.65
CA GLU A 34 -0.42 -2.77 -6.19
C GLU A 34 -1.83 -3.22 -6.60
N LEU A 35 -2.86 -2.40 -6.28
CA LEU A 35 -4.22 -2.54 -6.78
C LEU A 35 -4.31 -1.94 -8.18
N ASP A 36 -4.96 -2.67 -9.10
CA ASP A 36 -5.14 -2.20 -10.48
C ASP A 36 -6.44 -1.39 -10.58
N PHE A 37 -6.38 -0.22 -11.22
CA PHE A 37 -7.51 0.70 -11.41
C PHE A 37 -7.23 1.64 -12.60
N GLU A 38 -8.29 2.13 -13.24
CA GLU A 38 -8.22 3.11 -14.33
C GLU A 38 -8.77 4.49 -13.94
N ASN A 39 -9.54 4.57 -12.85
CA ASN A 39 -10.17 5.82 -12.40
C ASN A 39 -10.34 5.86 -10.85
N PRO A 40 -10.70 7.01 -10.26
CA PRO A 40 -10.87 7.14 -8.80
C PRO A 40 -11.93 6.20 -8.19
N PHE A 41 -13.02 5.92 -8.91
CA PHE A 41 -14.08 5.02 -8.44
C PHE A 41 -13.58 3.58 -8.32
N GLU A 42 -12.90 3.09 -9.35
CA GLU A 42 -12.27 1.77 -9.31
C GLU A 42 -11.27 1.64 -8.17
N LEU A 43 -10.41 2.64 -7.95
CA LEU A 43 -9.47 2.62 -6.84
C LEU A 43 -10.18 2.59 -5.48
N LEU A 44 -11.25 3.37 -5.32
CA LEU A 44 -12.05 3.40 -4.10
C LEU A 44 -12.65 2.01 -3.81
N VAL A 45 -13.32 1.42 -4.80
CA VAL A 45 -13.92 0.08 -4.69
C VAL A 45 -12.85 -0.98 -4.41
N ALA A 46 -11.75 -0.99 -5.17
CA ALA A 46 -10.66 -1.94 -4.99
C ALA A 46 -10.02 -1.82 -3.60
N THR A 47 -9.88 -0.61 -3.06
CA THR A 47 -9.31 -0.38 -1.73
C THR A 47 -10.26 -0.84 -0.61
N VAL A 48 -11.57 -0.66 -0.75
CA VAL A 48 -12.56 -1.21 0.19
C VAL A 48 -12.53 -2.74 0.14
N LEU A 49 -12.45 -3.32 -1.07
CA LEU A 49 -12.35 -4.76 -1.26
C LEU A 49 -11.06 -5.34 -0.69
N SER A 50 -9.96 -4.58 -0.67
CA SER A 50 -8.64 -5.04 -0.19
C SER A 50 -8.58 -5.21 1.34
N ALA A 51 -9.58 -4.72 2.07
CA ALA A 51 -9.72 -4.97 3.50
C ALA A 51 -9.69 -6.47 3.80
N GLN A 52 -8.68 -6.90 4.58
CA GLN A 52 -8.46 -8.29 5.01
C GLN A 52 -8.41 -9.30 3.85
N THR A 53 -7.88 -8.89 2.69
CA THR A 53 -7.59 -9.79 1.57
C THR A 53 -6.28 -9.36 0.89
N THR A 54 -5.87 -10.06 -0.15
CA THR A 54 -4.66 -9.72 -0.89
C THR A 54 -4.99 -8.88 -2.12
N ASP A 55 -4.10 -7.96 -2.49
CA ASP A 55 -4.25 -7.16 -3.72
C ASP A 55 -4.37 -8.07 -4.96
N VAL A 56 -3.67 -9.20 -4.96
CA VAL A 56 -3.77 -10.25 -5.99
C VAL A 56 -5.20 -10.78 -6.13
N ARG A 57 -5.87 -11.07 -5.01
CA ARG A 57 -7.24 -11.57 -5.01
C ARG A 57 -8.23 -10.51 -5.49
N VAL A 58 -8.02 -9.25 -5.10
CA VAL A 58 -8.84 -8.12 -5.58
C VAL A 58 -8.66 -7.94 -7.08
N ASN A 59 -7.41 -7.87 -7.56
CA ASN A 59 -7.11 -7.65 -8.98
C ASN A 59 -7.58 -8.80 -9.88
N ALA A 60 -7.75 -10.01 -9.34
CA ALA A 60 -8.30 -11.13 -10.08
C ALA A 60 -9.82 -11.00 -10.33
N ILE A 61 -10.56 -10.28 -9.47
CA ILE A 61 -12.02 -10.14 -9.58
C ILE A 61 -12.45 -8.78 -10.12
N THR A 62 -11.62 -7.73 -10.00
CA THR A 62 -11.99 -6.38 -10.42
C THR A 62 -12.28 -6.24 -11.92
N PRO A 63 -11.63 -6.97 -12.86
CA PRO A 63 -11.97 -6.83 -14.28
C PRO A 63 -13.42 -7.22 -14.58
N ALA A 64 -13.89 -8.34 -14.03
CA ALA A 64 -15.29 -8.77 -14.20
C ALA A 64 -16.26 -7.87 -13.43
N LEU A 65 -15.86 -7.42 -12.23
CA LEU A 65 -16.67 -6.52 -11.41
C LEU A 65 -16.91 -5.18 -12.12
N PHE A 66 -15.86 -4.54 -12.65
CA PHE A 66 -15.95 -3.23 -13.29
C PHE A 66 -16.53 -3.31 -14.71
N ALA A 67 -16.37 -4.45 -15.41
CA ALA A 67 -17.13 -4.68 -16.63
C ALA A 67 -18.65 -4.74 -16.36
N ARG A 68 -19.07 -5.27 -15.21
CA ARG A 68 -20.49 -5.37 -14.83
C ARG A 68 -21.04 -4.09 -14.21
N PHE A 69 -20.23 -3.41 -13.40
CA PHE A 69 -20.56 -2.21 -12.65
C PHE A 69 -19.47 -1.15 -12.87
N PRO A 70 -19.49 -0.44 -14.02
CA PRO A 70 -18.41 0.46 -14.43
C PRO A 70 -18.34 1.76 -13.63
N ASP A 71 -19.43 2.17 -12.99
CA ASP A 71 -19.52 3.43 -12.25
C ASP A 71 -20.36 3.30 -10.96
N ALA A 72 -20.42 4.39 -10.19
CA ALA A 72 -21.17 4.45 -8.95
C ALA A 72 -22.68 4.24 -9.17
N LEU A 73 -23.24 4.70 -10.29
CA LEU A 73 -24.67 4.53 -10.57
C LEU A 73 -24.99 3.05 -10.79
N ALA A 74 -24.27 2.38 -11.69
CA ALA A 74 -24.43 0.96 -11.98
C ALA A 74 -24.24 0.10 -10.74
N MET A 75 -23.24 0.40 -9.91
CA MET A 75 -23.01 -0.33 -8.67
C MET A 75 -24.08 -0.06 -7.61
N SER A 76 -24.59 1.17 -7.49
CA SER A 76 -25.65 1.50 -6.54
C SER A 76 -26.96 0.78 -6.82
N GLN A 77 -27.20 0.41 -8.08
CA GLN A 77 -28.38 -0.32 -8.56
C GLN A 77 -28.15 -1.83 -8.68
N ALA A 78 -26.98 -2.32 -8.27
CA ALA A 78 -26.64 -3.73 -8.38
C ALA A 78 -27.59 -4.61 -7.54
N GLU A 79 -27.99 -5.75 -8.10
CA GLU A 79 -28.67 -6.78 -7.34
C GLU A 79 -27.69 -7.37 -6.33
N ARG A 80 -28.08 -7.39 -5.04
CA ARG A 80 -27.17 -7.71 -3.95
C ARG A 80 -26.58 -9.11 -4.09
N ALA A 81 -27.35 -10.11 -4.50
CA ALA A 81 -26.84 -11.47 -4.67
C ALA A 81 -25.84 -11.58 -5.83
N GLU A 82 -26.07 -10.91 -6.95
CA GLU A 82 -25.11 -10.80 -8.06
C GLU A 82 -23.78 -10.17 -7.61
N LEU A 83 -23.83 -9.02 -6.91
CA LEU A 83 -22.63 -8.37 -6.39
C LEU A 83 -21.88 -9.29 -5.42
N GLU A 84 -22.59 -9.87 -4.45
CA GLU A 84 -22.03 -10.80 -3.47
C GLU A 84 -21.33 -11.98 -4.14
N GLN A 85 -21.88 -12.54 -5.22
CA GLN A 85 -21.27 -13.63 -5.97
C GLN A 85 -19.92 -13.22 -6.59
N LEU A 86 -19.86 -12.05 -7.23
CA LEU A 86 -18.64 -11.54 -7.85
C LEU A 86 -17.53 -11.28 -6.82
N ILE A 87 -17.87 -10.72 -5.66
CA ILE A 87 -16.88 -10.36 -4.64
C ILE A 87 -16.65 -11.43 -3.56
N ARG A 88 -17.39 -12.56 -3.61
CA ARG A 88 -17.25 -13.70 -2.68
C ARG A 88 -15.80 -14.14 -2.47
N PRO A 89 -14.93 -14.22 -3.51
CA PRO A 89 -13.54 -14.64 -3.34
C PRO A 89 -12.70 -13.72 -2.45
N THR A 90 -13.15 -12.48 -2.19
CA THR A 90 -12.41 -11.51 -1.37
C THR A 90 -12.60 -11.69 0.14
N GLY A 91 -13.50 -12.58 0.58
CA GLY A 91 -13.83 -12.78 2.00
C GLY A 91 -14.60 -11.58 2.60
N PHE A 92 -15.31 -11.81 3.71
CA PHE A 92 -16.21 -10.79 4.32
C PHE A 92 -17.18 -10.13 3.33
N PHE A 93 -17.55 -10.87 2.29
CA PHE A 93 -18.20 -10.33 1.10
C PHE A 93 -19.55 -9.69 1.37
N ARG A 94 -20.30 -10.13 2.39
CA ARG A 94 -21.57 -9.48 2.78
C ARG A 94 -21.37 -8.05 3.26
N ALA A 95 -20.46 -7.86 4.23
CA ALA A 95 -20.13 -6.54 4.75
C ALA A 95 -19.48 -5.65 3.68
N LYS A 96 -18.67 -6.24 2.78
CA LYS A 96 -18.12 -5.53 1.63
C LYS A 96 -19.22 -5.13 0.65
N ALA A 97 -20.18 -6.00 0.33
CA ALA A 97 -21.32 -5.68 -0.54
C ALA A 97 -22.14 -4.53 0.05
N ASP A 98 -22.45 -4.57 1.36
CA ASP A 98 -23.15 -3.49 2.05
C ASP A 98 -22.38 -2.16 1.94
N SER A 99 -21.06 -2.21 2.10
CA SER A 99 -20.19 -1.04 1.93
C SER A 99 -20.19 -0.52 0.49
N LEU A 100 -20.05 -1.41 -0.51
CA LEU A 100 -20.00 -1.04 -1.93
C LEU A 100 -21.32 -0.45 -2.42
N LEU A 101 -22.46 -1.07 -2.07
CA LEU A 101 -23.79 -0.53 -2.38
C LEU A 101 -23.99 0.82 -1.70
N GLY A 102 -23.67 0.91 -0.41
CA GLY A 102 -23.85 2.13 0.39
C GLY A 102 -22.96 3.29 -0.06
N LEU A 103 -21.68 3.03 -0.35
CA LEU A 103 -20.77 4.07 -0.85
C LEU A 103 -21.19 4.53 -2.24
N SER A 104 -21.60 3.60 -3.11
CA SER A 104 -22.01 3.96 -4.48
C SER A 104 -23.29 4.79 -4.47
N ALA A 105 -24.28 4.43 -3.65
CA ALA A 105 -25.48 5.23 -3.45
C ALA A 105 -25.16 6.63 -2.90
N ALA A 106 -24.28 6.72 -1.90
CA ALA A 106 -23.87 8.00 -1.33
C ALA A 106 -23.11 8.89 -2.34
N LEU A 107 -22.33 8.31 -3.25
CA LEU A 107 -21.69 9.04 -4.34
C LEU A 107 -22.72 9.63 -5.29
N VAL A 108 -23.71 8.84 -5.72
CA VAL A 108 -24.79 9.31 -6.61
C VAL A 108 -25.61 10.41 -5.95
N GLU A 109 -26.03 10.24 -4.69
CA GLU A 109 -26.91 11.18 -4.00
C GLU A 109 -26.23 12.52 -3.67
N ARG A 110 -24.95 12.49 -3.26
CA ARG A 110 -24.29 13.65 -2.63
C ARG A 110 -23.18 14.26 -3.47
N PHE A 111 -22.71 13.55 -4.50
CA PHE A 111 -21.52 13.90 -5.27
C PHE A 111 -21.72 13.64 -6.77
N ASP A 112 -22.96 13.53 -7.25
CA ASP A 112 -23.30 13.32 -8.67
C ASP A 112 -22.61 12.10 -9.31
N GLY A 113 -22.28 11.09 -8.50
CA GLY A 113 -21.59 9.87 -8.92
C GLY A 113 -20.06 9.95 -8.89
N ASP A 114 -19.49 11.13 -8.63
CA ASP A 114 -18.05 11.35 -8.61
C ASP A 114 -17.42 11.12 -7.24
N VAL A 115 -16.21 10.58 -7.22
CA VAL A 115 -15.43 10.41 -5.98
C VAL A 115 -14.89 11.76 -5.51
N PRO A 116 -15.22 12.22 -4.28
CA PRO A 116 -14.76 13.51 -3.80
C PRO A 116 -13.26 13.53 -3.50
N ALA A 117 -12.58 14.61 -3.87
CA ALA A 117 -11.15 14.81 -3.65
C ALA A 117 -10.82 15.44 -2.27
N LYS A 118 -11.62 15.17 -1.23
CA LYS A 118 -11.39 15.66 0.14
C LYS A 118 -11.52 14.56 1.18
N LEU A 119 -10.62 14.57 2.16
CA LEU A 119 -10.56 13.59 3.24
C LEU A 119 -11.88 13.53 4.04
N ASP A 120 -12.38 14.67 4.49
CA ASP A 120 -13.59 14.76 5.33
C ASP A 120 -14.87 14.37 4.59
N GLU A 121 -14.85 14.37 3.26
CA GLU A 121 -15.95 13.89 2.41
C GLU A 121 -15.85 12.37 2.21
N LEU A 122 -14.64 11.87 1.90
CA LEU A 122 -14.39 10.43 1.70
C LEU A 122 -14.66 9.60 2.96
N VAL A 123 -14.24 10.03 4.14
CA VAL A 123 -14.44 9.27 5.38
C VAL A 123 -15.91 9.18 5.83
N LYS A 124 -16.81 9.92 5.17
CA LYS A 124 -18.26 9.81 5.39
C LYS A 124 -18.90 8.71 4.53
N LEU A 125 -18.17 8.12 3.59
CA LEU A 125 -18.66 7.04 2.76
C LEU A 125 -18.61 5.70 3.52
N PRO A 126 -19.65 4.85 3.42
CA PRO A 126 -19.64 3.52 4.01
C PRO A 126 -18.40 2.69 3.63
N GLY A 127 -17.77 2.06 4.62
CA GLY A 127 -16.57 1.25 4.42
C GLY A 127 -15.27 2.04 4.18
N VAL A 128 -15.32 3.38 4.17
CA VAL A 128 -14.15 4.23 3.91
C VAL A 128 -13.62 4.83 5.21
N GLY A 129 -12.52 4.25 5.71
CA GLY A 129 -11.74 4.83 6.79
C GLY A 129 -10.67 5.82 6.31
N ARG A 130 -10.00 6.52 7.24
CA ARG A 130 -8.92 7.47 6.95
C ARG A 130 -7.80 6.89 6.07
N LYS A 131 -7.38 5.65 6.31
CA LYS A 131 -6.39 4.96 5.47
C LYS A 131 -6.87 4.82 4.02
N THR A 132 -8.09 4.34 3.82
CA THR A 132 -8.70 4.18 2.48
C THR A 132 -8.80 5.52 1.78
N ALA A 133 -9.24 6.56 2.47
CA ALA A 133 -9.31 7.91 1.91
C ALA A 133 -7.93 8.44 1.50
N ASN A 134 -6.89 8.30 2.33
CA ASN A 134 -5.53 8.70 1.97
C ASN A 134 -4.96 7.90 0.78
N VAL A 135 -5.31 6.61 0.62
CA VAL A 135 -4.93 5.84 -0.58
C VAL A 135 -5.55 6.46 -1.83
N VAL A 136 -6.85 6.75 -1.81
CA VAL A 136 -7.57 7.33 -2.95
C VAL A 136 -7.04 8.72 -3.28
N LEU A 137 -6.94 9.61 -2.28
CA LEU A 137 -6.43 10.97 -2.44
C LEU A 137 -5.02 11.00 -3.03
N GLY A 138 -4.11 10.19 -2.50
CA GLY A 138 -2.72 10.16 -2.93
C GLY A 138 -2.53 9.65 -4.36
N ASN A 139 -3.29 8.63 -4.76
CA ASN A 139 -3.05 7.92 -6.02
C ASN A 139 -3.96 8.36 -7.17
N ALA A 140 -5.19 8.80 -6.88
CA ALA A 140 -6.14 9.23 -7.91
C ALA A 140 -6.18 10.75 -8.08
N PHE A 141 -5.90 11.52 -7.02
CA PHE A 141 -6.01 12.99 -7.03
C PHE A 141 -4.70 13.73 -6.80
N GLY A 142 -3.59 13.01 -6.54
CA GLY A 142 -2.29 13.63 -6.24
C GLY A 142 -2.26 14.41 -4.93
N VAL A 143 -3.25 14.25 -4.05
CA VAL A 143 -3.33 14.92 -2.75
C VAL A 143 -2.51 14.11 -1.73
N PRO A 144 -1.39 14.63 -1.20
CA PRO A 144 -0.48 13.80 -0.44
C PRO A 144 -1.05 13.29 0.88
N GLY A 145 -0.85 12.00 1.16
CA GLY A 145 -1.31 11.34 2.38
C GLY A 145 -0.38 10.20 2.79
N ILE A 146 -0.17 10.03 4.10
CA ILE A 146 0.51 8.86 4.65
C ILE A 146 -0.53 7.77 4.89
N THR A 147 -0.26 6.55 4.39
CA THR A 147 -1.16 5.41 4.55
C THR A 147 -0.54 4.39 5.50
N VAL A 148 -0.98 4.42 6.76
CA VAL A 148 -0.46 3.52 7.79
C VAL A 148 -1.20 2.19 7.73
N ASP A 149 -0.57 1.19 7.12
CA ASP A 149 -0.97 -0.21 7.21
C ASP A 149 -0.05 -1.01 8.17
N THR A 150 -0.22 -2.33 8.20
CA THR A 150 0.57 -3.22 9.06
C THR A 150 2.05 -3.30 8.65
N HIS A 151 2.39 -3.01 7.39
CA HIS A 151 3.77 -2.91 6.92
C HIS A 151 4.37 -1.57 7.35
N PHE A 152 3.68 -0.46 7.07
CA PHE A 152 4.14 0.88 7.39
C PHE A 152 4.34 1.06 8.89
N GLY A 153 3.34 0.73 9.71
CA GLY A 153 3.44 0.87 11.17
C GLY A 153 4.59 0.03 11.76
N ARG A 154 4.74 -1.23 11.31
CA ARG A 154 5.85 -2.09 11.72
C ARG A 154 7.21 -1.49 11.34
N LEU A 155 7.34 -0.97 10.13
CA LEU A 155 8.61 -0.41 9.66
C LEU A 155 8.89 0.95 10.31
N ALA A 156 7.90 1.81 10.52
CA ALA A 156 8.07 3.06 11.26
C ALA A 156 8.64 2.80 12.66
N ASN A 157 8.14 1.76 13.35
CA ASN A 157 8.68 1.32 14.64
C ASN A 157 10.11 0.75 14.52
N ARG A 158 10.35 -0.20 13.58
CA ARG A 158 11.69 -0.79 13.37
C ARG A 158 12.75 0.22 12.94
N LEU A 159 12.35 1.25 12.19
CA LEU A 159 13.23 2.32 11.75
C LEU A 159 13.43 3.37 12.84
N GLY A 160 12.75 3.25 13.98
CA GLY A 160 12.84 4.20 15.09
C GLY A 160 12.33 5.58 14.69
N TRP A 161 11.29 5.66 13.85
CA TRP A 161 10.64 6.92 13.49
C TRP A 161 9.61 7.34 14.54
N THR A 162 8.97 6.36 15.19
CA THR A 162 8.01 6.58 16.25
C THR A 162 7.87 5.32 17.11
N ALA A 163 7.47 5.50 18.38
CA ALA A 163 7.06 4.42 19.28
C ALA A 163 5.54 4.19 19.26
N GLU A 164 4.78 5.06 18.59
CA GLU A 164 3.33 4.95 18.48
C GLU A 164 2.91 3.68 17.74
N THR A 165 1.77 3.12 18.15
CA THR A 165 1.18 1.93 17.52
C THR A 165 -0.20 2.21 16.92
N ASP A 166 -0.86 3.28 17.36
CA ASP A 166 -2.09 3.76 16.74
C ASP A 166 -1.81 4.32 15.34
N PRO A 167 -2.53 3.89 14.29
CA PRO A 167 -2.26 4.31 12.91
C PRO A 167 -2.31 5.83 12.70
N VAL A 168 -3.24 6.53 13.37
CA VAL A 168 -3.39 7.99 13.22
C VAL A 168 -2.22 8.70 13.90
N LYS A 169 -1.83 8.27 15.09
CA LYS A 169 -0.64 8.83 15.77
C LYS A 169 0.65 8.56 15.00
N VAL A 170 0.79 7.37 14.40
CA VAL A 170 1.92 7.05 13.51
C VAL A 170 1.94 7.96 12.28
N GLU A 171 0.78 8.20 11.65
CA GLU A 171 0.63 9.12 10.51
C GLU A 171 1.17 10.50 10.85
N HIS A 172 0.73 11.09 11.98
CA HIS A 172 1.19 12.40 12.42
C HIS A 172 2.68 12.42 12.78
N ALA A 173 3.15 11.47 13.60
CA ALA A 173 4.54 11.44 14.04
C ALA A 173 5.52 11.28 12.86
N VAL A 174 5.19 10.41 11.90
CA VAL A 174 6.00 10.24 10.69
C VAL A 174 5.86 11.44 9.75
N GLY A 175 4.67 12.05 9.66
CA GLY A 175 4.41 13.26 8.89
C GLY A 175 5.35 14.42 9.23
N GLU A 176 5.71 14.58 10.51
CA GLU A 176 6.67 15.60 10.96
C GLU A 176 8.11 15.38 10.45
N LEU A 177 8.45 14.16 10.02
CA LEU A 177 9.79 13.82 9.54
C LEU A 177 9.99 14.16 8.05
N PHE A 178 8.91 14.20 7.27
CA PHE A 178 8.94 14.27 5.80
C PHE A 178 8.11 15.44 5.26
N GLU A 179 8.52 15.99 4.13
CA GLU A 179 7.74 17.02 3.45
C GLU A 179 6.44 16.41 2.89
N LYS A 180 5.33 17.16 2.92
CA LYS A 180 4.01 16.67 2.47
C LYS A 180 4.06 16.06 1.07
N ARG A 181 4.78 16.70 0.14
CA ARG A 181 4.93 16.21 -1.25
C ARG A 181 5.47 14.77 -1.36
N ASP A 182 6.19 14.29 -0.34
CA ASP A 182 6.79 12.96 -0.35
C ASP A 182 5.88 11.87 0.24
N TRP A 183 4.78 12.24 0.90
CA TRP A 183 4.00 11.34 1.77
C TRP A 183 3.43 10.11 1.04
N THR A 184 2.86 10.31 -0.15
CA THR A 184 2.29 9.19 -0.93
C THR A 184 3.37 8.19 -1.34
N MET A 185 4.47 8.69 -1.91
CA MET A 185 5.58 7.83 -2.36
C MET A 185 6.36 7.22 -1.20
N LEU A 186 6.48 7.92 -0.07
CA LEU A 186 7.00 7.35 1.17
C LEU A 186 6.19 6.11 1.57
N SER A 187 4.86 6.22 1.57
CA SER A 187 3.97 5.11 1.92
C SER A 187 4.20 3.91 1.00
N HIS A 188 4.21 4.11 -0.32
CA HIS A 188 4.50 3.06 -1.29
C HIS A 188 5.85 2.39 -1.06
N ARG A 189 6.92 3.18 -0.93
CA ARG A 189 8.29 2.67 -0.75
C ARG A 189 8.44 1.88 0.55
N VAL A 190 7.85 2.35 1.64
CA VAL A 190 7.88 1.64 2.93
C VAL A 190 7.08 0.35 2.87
N VAL A 191 5.87 0.37 2.27
CA VAL A 191 5.07 -0.85 2.08
C VAL A 191 5.81 -1.85 1.19
N PHE A 192 6.38 -1.41 0.06
CA PHE A 192 7.20 -2.23 -0.83
C PHE A 192 8.34 -2.90 -0.05
N HIS A 193 9.12 -2.12 0.70
CA HIS A 193 10.20 -2.63 1.51
C HIS A 193 9.73 -3.65 2.55
N GLY A 194 8.60 -3.37 3.20
CA GLY A 194 7.99 -4.24 4.20
C GLY A 194 7.44 -5.55 3.65
N ARG A 195 7.08 -5.60 2.37
CA ARG A 195 6.62 -6.81 1.66
C ARG A 195 7.77 -7.63 1.07
N ARG A 196 8.82 -6.96 0.60
CA ARG A 196 9.92 -7.58 -0.18
C ARG A 196 11.12 -7.99 0.66
N VAL A 197 11.41 -7.26 1.73
CA VAL A 197 12.67 -7.38 2.50
C VAL A 197 12.41 -7.48 4.00
N CYS A 198 11.66 -6.53 4.57
CA CYS A 198 11.51 -6.37 6.01
C CYS A 198 10.29 -7.13 6.56
N HIS A 199 10.29 -8.45 6.35
CA HIS A 199 9.20 -9.36 6.72
C HIS A 199 8.87 -9.32 8.21
N ALA A 200 7.61 -9.59 8.55
CA ALA A 200 7.13 -9.52 9.94
C ALA A 200 7.88 -10.48 10.87
N ARG A 201 8.04 -11.75 10.48
CA ARG A 201 8.67 -12.79 11.33
C ARG A 201 10.20 -12.81 11.22
N LYS A 202 10.73 -12.90 10.00
CA LYS A 202 12.19 -13.02 9.75
C LYS A 202 12.61 -12.08 8.62
N PRO A 203 12.97 -10.81 8.91
CA PRO A 203 13.40 -9.87 7.88
C PRO A 203 14.77 -10.25 7.29
N ALA A 204 14.99 -9.90 6.03
CA ALA A 204 16.22 -10.17 5.28
C ALA A 204 17.30 -9.09 5.56
N CYS A 205 17.71 -8.93 6.82
CA CYS A 205 18.61 -7.84 7.24
C CYS A 205 19.93 -7.79 6.45
N GLY A 206 20.55 -8.95 6.19
CA GLY A 206 21.81 -9.08 5.44
C GLY A 206 21.70 -8.71 3.94
N ALA A 207 20.49 -8.59 3.40
CA ALA A 207 20.22 -8.19 2.02
C ALA A 207 19.53 -6.80 1.95
N CYS A 208 19.38 -6.12 3.07
CA CYS A 208 18.61 -4.87 3.15
C CYS A 208 19.46 -3.66 2.71
N VAL A 209 18.97 -2.96 1.67
CA VAL A 209 19.55 -1.71 1.14
C VAL A 209 19.78 -0.64 2.23
N ILE A 210 18.90 -0.57 3.23
CA ILE A 210 18.98 0.44 4.30
C ILE A 210 19.61 -0.08 5.60
N ALA A 211 20.25 -1.25 5.58
CA ALA A 211 20.82 -1.91 6.77
C ALA A 211 21.72 -0.99 7.62
N LYS A 212 22.60 -0.21 6.96
CA LYS A 212 23.55 0.69 7.64
C LYS A 212 22.84 1.80 8.43
N LEU A 213 21.64 2.21 8.00
CA LEU A 213 20.83 3.27 8.61
C LEU A 213 19.77 2.74 9.59
N CYS A 214 19.56 1.42 9.61
CA CYS A 214 18.49 0.79 10.37
C CYS A 214 18.93 0.54 11.83
N PRO A 215 18.24 1.11 12.83
CA PRO A 215 18.53 0.84 14.24
C PRO A 215 18.11 -0.57 14.67
N SER A 216 17.24 -1.23 13.89
CA SER A 216 16.79 -2.61 14.11
C SER A 216 17.49 -3.63 13.22
N PHE A 217 18.61 -3.28 12.59
CA PHE A 217 19.45 -4.28 11.93
C PHE A 217 19.84 -5.38 12.94
N GLY A 218 19.79 -6.65 12.51
CA GLY A 218 20.11 -7.81 13.35
C GLY A 218 18.91 -8.52 13.99
N ILE A 219 17.67 -8.02 13.81
CA ILE A 219 16.47 -8.73 14.29
C ILE A 219 16.03 -9.91 13.37
N GLY A 220 16.77 -10.16 12.29
CA GLY A 220 16.42 -11.12 11.24
C GLY A 220 17.64 -11.88 10.73
N GLU A 221 17.60 -12.34 9.48
CA GLU A 221 18.75 -13.02 8.87
C GLU A 221 19.84 -12.02 8.49
N GLU A 222 21.01 -12.14 9.10
CA GLU A 222 22.15 -11.23 8.86
C GLU A 222 23.12 -11.76 7.80
N ILE A 223 23.17 -13.08 7.59
CA ILE A 223 24.10 -13.67 6.64
C ILE A 223 23.64 -13.32 5.22
N PRO A 224 24.40 -12.54 4.42
CA PRO A 224 23.90 -11.99 3.15
C PRO A 224 23.35 -13.04 2.19
N ALA A 225 24.02 -14.18 2.05
CA ALA A 225 23.57 -15.27 1.18
C ALA A 225 22.22 -15.85 1.63
N LYS A 226 22.02 -16.07 2.93
CA LYS A 226 20.76 -16.58 3.49
C LYS A 226 19.66 -15.53 3.45
N ALA A 227 20.00 -14.26 3.67
CA ALA A 227 19.05 -13.15 3.62
C ALA A 227 18.50 -12.94 2.21
N LYS A 228 19.35 -13.08 1.17
CA LYS A 228 18.92 -13.02 -0.24
C LYS A 228 17.85 -14.07 -0.56
N ALA A 229 17.97 -15.27 0.00
CA ALA A 229 16.97 -16.34 -0.17
C ALA A 229 15.60 -16.03 0.46
N LEU A 230 15.50 -15.00 1.31
CA LEU A 230 14.26 -14.55 1.92
C LEU A 230 13.57 -13.41 1.14
N LEU A 231 14.22 -12.86 0.13
CA LEU A 231 13.64 -11.78 -0.68
C LEU A 231 12.39 -12.28 -1.41
N LYS A 232 11.43 -11.38 -1.60
CA LYS A 232 10.13 -11.68 -2.21
C LYS A 232 9.86 -10.80 -3.42
N TYR A 233 8.82 -11.17 -4.16
CA TYR A 233 8.31 -10.56 -5.37
C TYR A 233 9.40 -10.51 -6.41
N GLU A 234 9.56 -9.40 -7.10
CA GLU A 234 10.61 -9.21 -8.10
C GLU A 234 12.03 -9.26 -7.53
N LEU A 235 12.21 -9.18 -6.20
CA LEU A 235 13.52 -9.33 -5.56
C LEU A 235 13.86 -10.79 -5.21
N ALA A 236 12.93 -11.73 -5.37
CA ALA A 236 13.19 -13.14 -5.09
C ALA A 236 14.29 -13.68 -6.03
N PRO A 237 15.17 -14.60 -5.57
CA PRO A 237 16.19 -15.19 -6.42
C PRO A 237 15.60 -15.82 -7.69
N GLY A 238 16.20 -15.57 -8.86
CA GLY A 238 15.70 -16.08 -10.14
C GLY A 238 14.64 -15.20 -10.81
N ARG A 239 14.36 -14.01 -10.27
CA ARG A 239 13.40 -13.04 -10.83
C ARG A 239 14.06 -11.75 -11.34
N GLU A 240 15.35 -11.80 -11.64
CA GLU A 240 16.15 -10.66 -12.06
C GLU A 240 15.61 -9.99 -13.33
N GLU A 241 15.08 -10.78 -14.27
CA GLU A 241 14.46 -10.26 -15.48
C GLU A 241 13.17 -9.48 -15.19
N LEU A 242 12.32 -9.99 -14.28
CA LEU A 242 11.11 -9.28 -13.85
C LEU A 242 11.48 -7.93 -13.20
N LEU A 243 12.48 -7.93 -12.31
CA LEU A 243 12.98 -6.69 -11.71
C LEU A 243 13.48 -5.71 -12.77
N ALA A 244 14.27 -6.18 -13.74
CA ALA A 244 14.79 -5.33 -14.81
C ALA A 244 13.66 -4.69 -15.63
N LYS A 245 12.62 -5.45 -15.98
CA LYS A 245 11.43 -4.94 -16.68
C LYS A 245 10.65 -3.92 -15.85
N MET A 246 10.46 -4.18 -14.56
CA MET A 246 9.82 -3.21 -13.65
C MET A 246 10.61 -1.90 -13.55
N ILE A 247 11.94 -1.98 -13.43
CA ILE A 247 12.81 -0.79 -13.43
C ILE A 247 12.73 -0.03 -14.77
N ALA A 248 12.59 -0.74 -15.88
CA ALA A 248 12.39 -0.16 -17.21
C ALA A 248 11.00 0.46 -17.42
N GLY A 249 10.10 0.36 -16.44
CA GLY A 249 8.78 0.98 -16.48
C GLY A 249 7.66 0.08 -17.00
N ALA A 250 7.89 -1.23 -17.15
CA ALA A 250 6.84 -2.17 -17.52
C ALA A 250 5.70 -2.15 -16.49
N THR A 251 4.48 -1.95 -16.99
CA THR A 251 3.27 -1.95 -16.17
C THR A 251 2.95 -3.37 -15.70
N ARG A 252 2.18 -3.47 -14.60
CA ARG A 252 1.72 -4.76 -14.07
C ARG A 252 0.87 -5.53 -15.09
N ARG A 253 0.12 -4.81 -15.94
CA ARG A 253 -0.69 -5.41 -17.01
C ARG A 253 0.19 -6.06 -18.07
N GLU A 254 1.19 -5.34 -18.59
CA GLU A 254 2.15 -5.88 -19.56
C GLU A 254 2.87 -7.11 -19.02
N LEU A 255 3.38 -7.03 -17.78
CA LEU A 255 4.08 -8.14 -17.14
C LEU A 255 3.22 -9.40 -17.01
N ARG A 256 1.92 -9.26 -16.69
CA ARG A 256 1.00 -10.41 -16.63
C ARG A 256 0.71 -10.98 -18.01
N THR A 257 0.57 -10.14 -19.04
CA THR A 257 0.40 -10.59 -20.43
C THR A 257 1.62 -11.39 -20.90
N GLU A 258 2.81 -11.03 -20.44
CA GLU A 258 4.06 -11.76 -20.67
C GLU A 258 4.21 -13.03 -19.81
N GLY A 259 3.25 -13.31 -18.92
CA GLY A 259 3.23 -14.52 -18.08
C GLY A 259 3.97 -14.41 -16.75
N TYR A 260 4.41 -13.22 -16.33
CA TYR A 260 5.03 -13.04 -15.02
C TYR A 260 3.97 -13.07 -13.91
N GLY A 261 4.11 -14.01 -12.97
CA GLY A 261 3.35 -13.99 -11.71
C GLY A 261 3.77 -12.81 -10.83
N LEU A 262 2.84 -11.94 -10.44
CA LEU A 262 3.15 -10.75 -9.60
C LEU A 262 2.88 -10.99 -8.12
N ASP A 263 2.66 -12.25 -7.76
CA ASP A 263 2.24 -12.76 -6.46
C ASP A 263 3.28 -13.76 -5.91
N ALA A 264 4.28 -13.28 -5.18
CA ALA A 264 5.20 -14.17 -4.44
C ALA A 264 5.92 -13.42 -3.33
#